data_AF-A0A7S1WXV3-F1
#
_entry.id   AF-A0A7S1WXV3-F1
#
_cell.length_a   1.000
_cell.length_b   1.000
_cell.length_c   1.000
_cell.angle_alpha   90.00
_cell.angle_beta   90.00
_cell.angle_gamma   90.00
#
_symmetry.space_group_name_H-M   'P 1'
#
loop_
_entity.id
_entity.type
_entity.pdbx_description
1 polymer ?
#
loop_
_entity_poly.entity_id
_entity_poly.type
_entity_poly.pdbx_seq_one_letter_code
_entity_poly.pdbx_strand_id
1 'polypeptide(L)'
;ELPEPLPQPPLLESEVRPPRDTLDLRGRQFHIVRTVLELLSLLEEYRKFAAIMPVFASEVAHRVVELVKVFNSRSCQLVLGAGAMQVSGLKSITAKHLALSCQCLGFLIHLQPVLRDVLSGDMAEHRKALLAPEMARLAQDLAVHRDEIYAKLVAIMRERLLAGTRQLPASAEKWGAASGAVTPKRVRATTFAESTAKQLRVLTGVLVPIMTAEDLGVVFGRISILFSATLAESYGRL
;
A
#
# COMPACT_ATOMS: atom_id res chain seq x y z
N GLU A 1 39.57 -13.43 49.58
CA GLU A 1 38.75 -12.27 49.19
C GLU A 1 38.49 -12.36 47.69
N LEU A 2 37.24 -12.62 47.29
CA LEU A 2 36.83 -12.63 45.88
C LEU A 2 36.52 -11.17 45.46
N PRO A 3 36.83 -10.77 44.22
CA PRO A 3 36.58 -9.41 43.78
C PRO A 3 35.08 -9.14 43.63
N GLU A 4 34.68 -7.95 44.07
CA GLU A 4 33.31 -7.42 43.99
C GLU A 4 32.82 -7.36 42.52
N PRO A 5 31.57 -7.77 42.22
CA PRO A 5 31.05 -7.66 40.86
C PRO A 5 30.83 -6.19 40.48
N LEU A 6 31.28 -5.83 39.28
CA LEU A 6 31.11 -4.50 38.71
C LEU A 6 29.62 -4.08 38.67
N PRO A 7 29.31 -2.80 38.93
CA PRO A 7 27.94 -2.31 38.95
C PRO A 7 27.30 -2.47 37.56
N GLN A 8 26.14 -3.14 37.53
CA GLN A 8 25.36 -3.28 36.32
C GLN A 8 24.83 -1.90 35.89
N PRO A 9 24.95 -1.50 34.61
CA PRO A 9 24.39 -0.25 34.14
C PRO A 9 22.86 -0.27 34.29
N PRO A 10 22.24 0.88 34.58
CA PRO A 10 20.80 0.95 34.79
C PRO A 10 20.06 0.43 33.57
N LEU A 11 19.12 -0.48 33.80
CA LEU A 11 18.17 -0.96 32.81
C LEU A 11 17.47 0.27 32.22
N LEU A 12 17.76 0.56 30.95
CA LEU A 12 17.11 1.63 30.20
C LEU A 12 15.61 1.53 30.42
N GLU A 13 15.07 2.58 31.04
CA GLU A 13 13.66 2.84 31.20
C GLU A 13 12.93 2.47 29.91
N SER A 14 11.84 1.72 30.04
CA SER A 14 10.99 1.35 28.93
C SER A 14 10.63 2.61 28.15
N GLU A 15 11.28 2.83 27.01
CA GLU A 15 10.85 3.87 26.08
C GLU A 15 9.38 3.61 25.80
N VAL A 16 8.54 4.55 26.23
CA VAL A 16 7.14 4.65 25.84
C VAL A 16 7.16 4.76 24.32
N ARG A 17 7.01 3.61 23.65
CA ARG A 17 6.98 3.56 22.19
C ARG A 17 5.84 4.47 21.72
N PRO A 18 6.07 5.35 20.74
CA PRO A 18 4.99 6.16 20.18
C PRO A 18 3.85 5.24 19.70
N PRO A 19 2.60 5.73 19.65
CA PRO A 19 1.46 4.93 19.22
C PRO A 19 1.80 4.26 17.89
N ARG A 20 1.77 2.93 17.87
CA ARG A 20 2.04 2.18 16.66
C ARG A 20 0.89 2.45 15.69
N ASP A 21 1.15 3.20 14.62
CA ASP A 21 0.26 3.33 13.45
C ASP A 21 0.14 1.99 12.67
N THR A 22 0.55 0.88 13.28
CA THR A 22 0.61 -0.46 12.70
C THR A 22 -0.20 -1.44 13.53
N LEU A 23 -1.03 -2.24 12.88
CA LEU A 23 -1.67 -3.43 13.48
C LEU A 23 -0.99 -4.70 13.00
N ASP A 24 -0.81 -5.65 13.92
CA ASP A 24 -0.43 -7.02 13.57
C ASP A 24 -1.69 -7.87 13.39
N LEU A 25 -1.77 -8.56 12.26
CA LEU A 25 -2.79 -9.56 12.00
C LEU A 25 -2.11 -10.85 11.55
N ARG A 26 -2.11 -11.85 12.45
CA ARG A 26 -1.52 -13.18 12.22
C ARG A 26 -0.04 -13.11 11.79
N GLY A 27 0.75 -12.25 12.44
CA GLY A 27 2.18 -12.08 12.17
C GLY A 27 2.51 -11.20 10.96
N ARG A 28 1.50 -10.56 10.35
CA ARG A 28 1.68 -9.53 9.33
C ARG A 28 1.36 -8.16 9.90
N GLN A 29 2.32 -7.23 9.81
CA GLN A 29 2.11 -5.85 10.22
C GLN A 29 1.58 -4.99 9.07
N PHE A 30 0.56 -4.20 9.34
CA PHE A 30 -0.07 -3.28 8.39
C PHE A 30 -0.12 -1.89 8.98
N HIS A 31 0.32 -0.88 8.22
CA HIS A 31 0.06 0.51 8.57
C HIS A 31 -1.41 0.85 8.30
N ILE A 32 -2.11 1.33 9.31
CA ILE A 32 -3.54 1.59 9.21
C ILE A 32 -3.89 3.01 9.67
N VAL A 33 -4.99 3.53 9.12
CA VAL A 33 -5.51 4.85 9.48
C VAL A 33 -6.64 4.73 10.49
N ARG A 34 -6.93 5.84 11.20
CA ARG A 34 -7.99 5.92 12.21
C ARG A 34 -9.35 5.40 11.72
N THR A 35 -9.74 5.69 10.48
CA THR A 35 -11.03 5.23 9.93
C THR A 35 -11.13 3.70 9.86
N VAL A 36 -10.01 2.98 9.70
CA VAL A 36 -10.00 1.51 9.79
C VAL A 36 -10.19 1.05 11.23
N LEU A 37 -9.62 1.75 12.21
CA LEU A 37 -9.88 1.47 13.63
C LEU A 37 -11.35 1.67 13.99
N GLU A 38 -11.97 2.74 13.50
CA GLU A 38 -13.40 3.01 13.68
C GLU A 38 -14.26 1.92 13.04
N LEU A 39 -13.89 1.48 11.82
CA LEU A 39 -14.53 0.34 11.17
C LEU A 39 -14.42 -0.92 12.03
N LEU A 40 -13.24 -1.21 12.60
CA LEU A 40 -13.05 -2.38 13.46
C LEU A 40 -13.89 -2.31 14.74
N SER A 41 -14.01 -1.14 15.36
CA SER A 41 -14.89 -0.92 16.50
C SER A 41 -16.35 -1.23 16.15
N LEU A 42 -16.82 -0.75 14.99
CA LEU A 42 -18.17 -1.06 14.51
C LEU A 42 -18.35 -2.56 14.27
N LEU A 43 -17.38 -3.22 13.64
CA LEU A 43 -17.43 -4.67 13.40
C LEU A 43 -17.52 -5.47 14.72
N GLU A 44 -16.79 -5.04 15.75
CA GLU A 44 -16.84 -5.66 17.07
C GLU A 44 -18.19 -5.43 17.78
N GLU A 45 -18.80 -4.26 17.61
CA GLU A 45 -20.15 -3.99 18.11
C GLU A 45 -21.20 -4.89 17.44
N TYR A 46 -21.13 -5.05 16.11
CA TYR A 46 -21.99 -6.00 15.38
C TYR A 46 -21.79 -7.44 15.87
N ARG A 47 -20.54 -7.86 16.10
CA ARG A 47 -20.23 -9.18 16.65
C ARG A 47 -20.87 -9.38 18.03
N LYS A 48 -20.71 -8.41 18.94
CA LYS A 48 -21.32 -8.44 20.27
C LYS A 48 -22.85 -8.51 20.18
N PHE A 49 -23.46 -7.74 19.28
CA PHE A 49 -24.90 -7.77 19.05
C PHE A 49 -25.37 -9.15 18.57
N ALA A 50 -24.68 -9.77 17.62
CA ALA A 50 -25.02 -11.13 17.16
C ALA A 50 -24.92 -12.18 18.29
N ALA A 51 -23.96 -12.03 19.20
CA ALA A 51 -23.83 -12.92 20.36
C ALA A 51 -24.98 -12.75 21.37
N ILE A 52 -25.47 -11.52 21.57
CA ILE A 52 -26.60 -11.22 22.47
C ILE A 52 -27.94 -11.63 21.83
N MET A 53 -28.08 -11.43 20.52
CA MET A 53 -29.30 -11.71 19.77
C MET A 53 -29.05 -12.66 18.58
N PRO A 54 -28.81 -13.97 18.82
CA PRO A 54 -28.46 -14.93 17.77
C PRO A 54 -29.52 -15.08 16.66
N VAL A 55 -30.78 -14.75 16.96
CA VAL A 55 -31.88 -14.74 15.98
C VAL A 55 -31.58 -13.82 14.78
N PHE A 56 -30.79 -12.77 14.98
CA PHE A 56 -30.39 -11.81 13.94
C PHE A 56 -28.98 -12.07 13.36
N ALA A 57 -28.34 -13.19 13.69
CA ALA A 57 -26.94 -13.44 13.28
C ALA A 57 -26.75 -13.37 11.76
N SER A 58 -27.73 -13.84 10.98
CA SER A 58 -27.70 -13.79 9.52
C SER A 58 -27.76 -12.35 9.01
N GLU A 59 -28.70 -11.55 9.52
CA GLU A 59 -28.88 -10.14 9.17
C GLU A 59 -27.64 -9.33 9.54
N VAL A 60 -27.06 -9.60 10.71
CA VAL A 60 -25.81 -8.98 11.17
C VAL A 60 -24.67 -9.30 10.21
N ALA A 61 -24.51 -10.57 9.81
CA ALA A 61 -23.46 -10.95 8.87
C ALA A 61 -23.57 -10.19 7.54
N HIS A 62 -24.78 -10.05 6.99
CA HIS A 62 -25.01 -9.24 5.78
C HIS A 62 -24.71 -7.76 6.01
N ARG A 63 -25.07 -7.19 7.17
CA ARG A 63 -24.76 -5.79 7.49
C ARG A 63 -23.26 -5.53 7.61
N VAL A 64 -22.52 -6.49 8.15
CA VAL A 64 -21.06 -6.42 8.19
C VAL A 64 -20.47 -6.45 6.78
N VAL A 65 -20.94 -7.36 5.92
CA VAL A 65 -20.52 -7.40 4.51
C VAL A 65 -20.77 -6.06 3.83
N GLU A 66 -21.98 -5.51 3.96
CA GLU A 66 -22.34 -4.21 3.38
C GLU A 66 -21.50 -3.06 3.95
N LEU A 67 -21.21 -3.06 5.25
CA LEU A 67 -20.38 -2.04 5.87
C LEU A 67 -18.97 -2.01 5.25
N VAL A 68 -18.36 -3.18 5.03
CA VAL A 68 -17.04 -3.25 4.39
C VAL A 68 -17.12 -2.89 2.90
N LYS A 69 -18.19 -3.24 2.18
CA LYS A 69 -18.43 -2.80 0.79
C LYS A 69 -18.53 -1.26 0.70
N VAL A 70 -19.26 -0.64 1.62
CA VAL A 70 -19.37 0.83 1.69
C VAL A 70 -18.01 1.47 1.94
N PHE A 71 -17.21 0.91 2.87
CA PHE A 71 -15.85 1.37 3.08
C PHE A 71 -15.00 1.26 1.81
N ASN A 72 -15.05 0.11 1.11
CA ASN A 72 -14.30 -0.11 -0.12
C ASN A 72 -14.69 0.91 -1.21
N SER A 73 -16.00 1.07 -1.46
CA SER A 73 -16.53 2.02 -2.44
C SER A 73 -16.13 3.46 -2.12
N ARG A 74 -16.31 3.88 -0.86
CA ARG A 74 -16.00 5.25 -0.44
C ARG A 74 -14.51 5.54 -0.49
N SER A 75 -13.67 4.61 -0.05
CA SER A 75 -12.21 4.77 -0.11
C SER A 75 -11.71 4.83 -1.56
N CYS A 76 -12.25 4.03 -2.47
CA CYS A 76 -11.93 4.09 -3.90
C CYS A 76 -12.27 5.46 -4.49
N GLN A 77 -13.48 5.97 -4.25
CA GLN A 77 -13.89 7.31 -4.70
C GLN A 77 -12.97 8.42 -4.16
N LEU A 78 -12.62 8.37 -2.88
CA LEU A 78 -11.80 9.38 -2.25
C LEU A 78 -10.35 9.37 -2.75
N VAL A 79 -9.78 8.18 -2.96
CA VAL A 79 -8.36 7.99 -3.26
C VAL A 79 -8.10 7.96 -4.78
N LEU A 80 -8.81 7.11 -5.52
CA LEU A 80 -8.65 6.95 -6.96
C LEU A 80 -9.55 7.91 -7.75
N GLY A 81 -10.77 8.13 -7.29
CA GLY A 81 -11.73 9.06 -7.89
C GLY A 81 -11.47 10.54 -7.59
N ALA A 82 -10.35 10.87 -6.94
CA ALA A 82 -10.00 12.22 -6.50
C ALA A 82 -11.05 12.93 -5.61
N GLY A 83 -12.00 12.17 -5.04
CA GLY A 83 -13.06 12.73 -4.20
C GLY A 83 -12.54 13.46 -2.97
N ALA A 84 -11.40 13.03 -2.39
CA ALA A 84 -10.80 13.70 -1.24
C ALA A 84 -10.31 15.12 -1.55
N MET A 85 -9.99 15.42 -2.81
CA MET A 85 -9.64 16.79 -3.22
C MET A 85 -10.86 17.71 -3.14
N GLN A 86 -12.05 17.18 -3.42
CA GLN A 86 -13.31 17.93 -3.41
C GLN A 86 -13.88 18.09 -1.99
N VAL A 87 -13.85 17.02 -1.19
CA VAL A 87 -14.55 16.99 0.11
C VAL A 87 -13.65 17.28 1.32
N SER A 88 -12.33 17.14 1.18
CA SER A 88 -11.36 17.34 2.27
C SER A 88 -10.36 18.47 2.00
N GLY A 89 -10.51 19.19 0.88
CA GLY A 89 -9.64 20.33 0.54
C GLY A 89 -8.19 19.97 0.24
N LEU A 90 -7.88 18.69 -0.01
CA LEU A 90 -6.53 18.26 -0.39
C LEU A 90 -6.16 18.80 -1.77
N LYS A 91 -4.96 19.37 -1.90
CA LYS A 91 -4.43 19.82 -3.20
C LYS A 91 -4.13 18.67 -4.16
N SER A 92 -3.78 17.50 -3.63
CA SER A 92 -3.49 16.31 -4.42
C SER A 92 -3.51 15.02 -3.59
N ILE A 93 -3.71 13.89 -4.28
CA ILE A 93 -3.50 12.56 -3.71
C ILE A 93 -2.02 12.19 -3.89
N THR A 94 -1.32 11.95 -2.79
CA THR A 94 0.13 11.68 -2.79
C THR A 94 0.42 10.18 -2.80
N ALA A 95 1.66 9.80 -3.11
CA ALA A 95 2.11 8.41 -2.99
C ALA A 95 1.96 7.86 -1.56
N LYS A 96 2.07 8.72 -0.54
CA LYS A 96 1.82 8.35 0.87
C LYS A 96 0.36 7.97 1.10
N HIS A 97 -0.60 8.72 0.53
CA HIS A 97 -2.02 8.38 0.64
C HIS A 97 -2.31 7.03 -0.04
N LEU A 98 -1.75 6.81 -1.24
CA LEU A 98 -1.87 5.54 -1.95
C LEU A 98 -1.30 4.36 -1.16
N ALA A 99 -0.11 4.54 -0.57
CA ALA A 99 0.53 3.51 0.25
C ALA A 99 -0.31 3.14 1.48
N LEU A 100 -0.83 4.12 2.22
CA LEU A 100 -1.67 3.88 3.39
C LEU A 100 -2.99 3.19 3.01
N SER A 101 -3.64 3.64 1.93
CA SER A 101 -4.86 3.00 1.43
C SER A 101 -4.60 1.55 1.00
N CYS A 102 -3.48 1.28 0.33
CA CYS A 102 -3.06 -0.07 -0.02
C CYS A 102 -2.91 -0.97 1.22
N GLN A 103 -2.27 -0.47 2.28
CA GLN A 103 -2.11 -1.22 3.52
C GLN A 103 -3.44 -1.49 4.22
N CYS A 104 -4.35 -0.51 4.23
CA CYS A 104 -5.69 -0.68 4.80
C CYS A 104 -6.50 -1.74 4.05
N LEU A 105 -6.47 -1.73 2.72
CA LEU A 105 -7.12 -2.76 1.90
C LEU A 105 -6.46 -4.13 2.11
N GLY A 106 -5.13 -4.17 2.16
CA GLY A 106 -4.36 -5.37 2.50
C GLY A 106 -4.80 -5.98 3.82
N PHE A 107 -4.90 -5.16 4.87
CA PHE A 107 -5.39 -5.58 6.17
C PHE A 107 -6.82 -6.14 6.09
N LEU A 108 -7.75 -5.45 5.42
CA LEU A 108 -9.14 -5.92 5.29
C LEU A 108 -9.26 -7.25 4.51
N ILE A 109 -8.44 -7.46 3.49
CA ILE A 109 -8.36 -8.75 2.76
C ILE A 109 -7.91 -9.88 3.71
N HIS A 110 -6.92 -9.62 4.56
CA HIS A 110 -6.43 -10.61 5.52
C HIS A 110 -7.41 -10.83 6.69
N LEU A 111 -8.20 -9.82 7.02
CA LEU A 111 -9.21 -9.86 8.06
C LEU A 111 -10.47 -10.60 7.60
N GLN A 112 -10.82 -10.54 6.31
CA GLN A 112 -12.00 -11.17 5.72
C GLN A 112 -12.24 -12.63 6.17
N PRO A 113 -11.25 -13.56 6.13
CA PRO A 113 -11.49 -14.94 6.60
C PRO A 113 -11.81 -15.00 8.09
N VAL A 114 -11.17 -14.17 8.92
CA VAL A 114 -11.46 -14.07 10.36
C VAL A 114 -12.89 -13.60 10.59
N LEU A 115 -13.31 -12.56 9.86
CA LEU A 115 -14.67 -12.03 9.94
C LEU A 115 -15.69 -13.09 9.52
N ARG A 116 -15.43 -13.83 8.43
CA ARG A 116 -16.32 -14.91 7.99
C ARG A 116 -16.50 -15.95 9.08
N ASP A 117 -15.41 -16.42 9.67
CA ASP A 117 -15.45 -17.48 10.68
C ASP A 117 -16.19 -17.00 11.95
N VAL A 118 -15.93 -15.76 12.39
CA VAL A 118 -16.59 -15.14 13.55
C VAL A 118 -18.09 -14.92 13.32
N LEU A 119 -18.49 -14.45 12.14
CA LEU A 119 -19.90 -14.18 11.84
C LEU A 119 -20.70 -15.45 11.60
N SER A 120 -20.04 -16.50 11.09
CA SER A 120 -20.69 -17.75 10.73
C SER A 120 -20.80 -18.74 11.88
N GLY A 121 -20.02 -18.61 12.96
CA GLY A 121 -19.91 -19.61 14.05
C GLY A 121 -21.23 -20.28 14.45
N ASP A 122 -22.22 -19.47 14.84
CA ASP A 122 -23.51 -19.93 15.37
C ASP A 122 -24.62 -20.08 14.30
N MET A 123 -24.29 -19.86 13.02
CA MET A 123 -25.26 -19.94 11.92
C MET A 123 -25.53 -21.38 11.49
N ALA A 124 -26.76 -21.65 11.07
CA ALA A 124 -27.11 -22.92 10.42
C ALA A 124 -26.38 -23.07 9.08
N GLU A 125 -26.04 -24.30 8.71
CA GLU A 125 -25.18 -24.60 7.55
C GLU A 125 -25.67 -23.99 6.24
N HIS A 126 -26.98 -24.03 5.98
CA HIS A 126 -27.58 -23.42 4.79
C HIS A 126 -27.34 -21.90 4.72
N ARG A 127 -27.32 -21.19 5.86
CA ARG A 127 -27.05 -19.75 5.90
C ARG A 127 -25.56 -19.45 5.73
N LYS A 128 -24.69 -20.31 6.27
CA LYS A 128 -23.24 -20.24 6.05
C LYS A 128 -22.91 -20.36 4.57
N ALA A 129 -23.56 -21.29 3.87
CA ALA A 129 -23.39 -21.51 2.44
C ALA A 129 -23.80 -20.29 1.59
N LEU A 130 -24.81 -19.52 2.02
CA LEU A 130 -25.24 -18.29 1.36
C LEU A 130 -24.28 -17.11 1.62
N LEU A 131 -23.71 -17.00 2.82
CA LEU A 131 -22.77 -15.93 3.18
C LEU A 131 -21.39 -16.10 2.51
N ALA A 132 -20.94 -17.34 2.33
CA ALA A 132 -19.63 -17.66 1.77
C ALA A 132 -19.32 -16.97 0.42
N PRO A 133 -20.19 -17.02 -0.61
CA PRO A 133 -19.92 -16.34 -1.88
C PRO A 133 -19.90 -14.82 -1.74
N GLU A 134 -20.71 -14.23 -0.86
CA GLU A 134 -20.70 -12.78 -0.63
C GLU A 134 -19.38 -12.32 0.00
N MET A 135 -18.88 -13.08 0.97
CA MET A 135 -17.60 -12.83 1.61
C MET A 135 -16.42 -13.03 0.65
N ALA A 136 -16.49 -14.00 -0.25
CA ALA A 136 -15.49 -14.20 -1.30
C ALA A 136 -15.48 -13.04 -2.30
N ARG A 137 -16.67 -12.59 -2.72
CA ARG A 137 -16.82 -11.42 -3.61
C ARG A 137 -16.28 -10.15 -2.95
N LEU A 138 -16.55 -9.95 -1.66
CA LEU A 138 -15.99 -8.82 -0.90
C LEU A 138 -14.45 -8.82 -0.94
N ALA A 139 -13.81 -9.98 -0.72
CA ALA A 139 -12.35 -10.11 -0.79
C ALA A 139 -11.83 -9.77 -2.20
N GLN A 140 -12.52 -10.24 -3.24
CA GLN A 140 -12.18 -9.94 -4.63
C GLN A 140 -12.29 -8.43 -4.92
N ASP A 141 -13.38 -7.79 -4.51
CA ASP A 141 -13.60 -6.35 -4.74
C ASP A 141 -12.54 -5.49 -4.03
N LEU A 142 -12.11 -5.89 -2.83
CA LEU A 142 -10.99 -5.25 -2.12
C LEU A 142 -9.66 -5.47 -2.84
N ALA A 143 -9.41 -6.67 -3.38
CA ALA A 143 -8.21 -7.00 -4.12
C ALA A 143 -8.11 -6.23 -5.45
N VAL A 144 -9.23 -6.07 -6.17
CA VAL A 144 -9.30 -5.24 -7.38
C VAL A 144 -8.94 -3.81 -7.07
N HIS A 145 -9.54 -3.22 -6.02
CA HIS A 145 -9.21 -1.86 -5.61
C HIS A 145 -7.72 -1.73 -5.20
N ARG A 146 -7.16 -2.72 -4.49
CA ARG A 146 -5.73 -2.75 -4.15
C ARG A 146 -4.85 -2.76 -5.41
N ASP A 147 -5.24 -3.53 -6.43
CA ASP A 147 -4.52 -3.58 -7.71
C ASP A 147 -4.56 -2.26 -8.48
N GLU A 148 -5.71 -1.57 -8.47
CA GLU A 148 -5.84 -0.25 -9.08
C GLU A 148 -4.92 0.79 -8.40
N ILE A 149 -4.71 0.69 -7.09
CA ILE A 149 -3.73 1.52 -6.38
C ILE A 149 -2.30 1.22 -6.88
N TYR A 150 -1.93 -0.05 -7.06
CA TYR A 150 -0.62 -0.38 -7.65
C TYR A 150 -0.49 0.22 -9.05
N ALA A 151 -1.53 0.06 -9.89
CA ALA A 151 -1.54 0.61 -11.23
C ALA A 151 -1.37 2.14 -11.22
N LYS A 152 -2.01 2.84 -10.27
CA LYS A 152 -1.86 4.30 -10.12
C LYS A 152 -0.44 4.70 -9.71
N LEU A 153 0.19 3.98 -8.78
CA LEU A 153 1.60 4.21 -8.40
C LEU A 153 2.55 4.03 -9.59
N VAL A 154 2.33 2.97 -10.38
CA VAL A 154 3.11 2.69 -11.60
C VAL A 154 2.88 3.78 -12.66
N ALA A 155 1.63 4.24 -12.84
CA ALA A 155 1.29 5.30 -13.77
C ALA A 155 1.99 6.63 -13.43
N ILE A 156 2.06 7.00 -12.15
CA ILE A 156 2.81 8.18 -11.70
C ILE A 156 4.29 8.08 -12.12
N MET A 157 4.89 6.90 -12.00
CA MET A 157 6.29 6.70 -12.42
C MET A 157 6.45 6.66 -13.93
N ARG A 158 5.46 6.15 -14.67
CA ARG A 158 5.42 6.21 -16.15
C ARG A 158 5.44 7.66 -16.63
N GLU A 159 4.55 8.50 -16.11
CA GLU A 159 4.47 9.91 -16.48
C GLU A 159 5.80 10.63 -16.24
N ARG A 160 6.40 10.38 -15.06
CA ARG A 160 7.71 10.91 -14.68
C ARG A 160 8.84 10.47 -15.60
N LEU A 161 8.87 9.18 -15.95
CA LEU A 161 9.88 8.62 -16.86
C LEU A 161 9.74 9.22 -18.26
N LEU A 162 8.51 9.26 -18.81
CA LEU A 162 8.24 9.83 -20.13
C LEU A 162 8.55 11.33 -20.21
N ALA A 163 8.32 12.08 -19.14
CA ALA A 163 8.74 13.48 -19.08
C ALA A 163 10.27 13.61 -19.15
N GLY A 164 10.99 12.70 -18.50
CA GLY A 164 12.45 12.65 -18.54
C GLY A 164 13.00 12.24 -19.92
N THR A 165 12.39 11.26 -20.60
CA THR A 165 12.89 10.75 -21.88
C THR A 165 12.90 11.80 -22.99
N ARG A 166 12.08 12.85 -22.88
CA ARG A 166 12.12 14.01 -23.79
C ARG A 166 13.47 14.74 -23.80
N GLN A 167 14.28 14.60 -22.75
CA GLN A 167 15.61 15.20 -22.65
C GLN A 167 16.73 14.31 -23.24
N LEU A 168 16.40 13.06 -23.63
CA LEU A 168 17.38 12.10 -24.12
C LEU A 168 18.04 12.51 -25.44
N PRO A 169 17.32 12.98 -26.49
CA PRO A 169 17.95 13.33 -27.77
C PRO A 169 19.04 14.39 -27.64
N ALA A 170 18.76 15.49 -26.95
CA ALA A 170 19.74 16.55 -26.68
C ALA A 170 20.92 16.09 -25.81
N SER A 171 20.73 15.04 -25.02
CA SER A 171 21.83 14.42 -24.25
C SER A 171 22.69 13.51 -25.12
N ALA A 172 22.08 12.82 -26.09
CA ALA A 172 22.73 11.88 -27.00
C ALA A 172 23.69 12.57 -27.99
N GLU A 173 23.33 13.75 -28.50
CA GLU A 173 24.21 14.56 -29.36
C GLU A 173 25.56 14.87 -28.69
N LYS A 174 25.54 15.09 -27.36
CA LYS A 174 26.76 15.36 -26.57
C LYS A 174 27.62 14.12 -26.37
N TRP A 175 27.04 12.92 -26.46
CA TRP A 175 27.79 11.67 -26.38
C TRP A 175 28.66 11.46 -27.63
N GLY A 176 28.12 11.75 -28.82
CA GLY A 176 28.87 11.64 -30.08
C GLY A 176 30.09 12.56 -30.14
N ALA A 177 29.99 13.78 -29.60
CA ALA A 177 31.08 14.75 -29.56
C ALA A 177 32.22 14.40 -28.58
N ALA A 178 31.96 13.54 -27.57
CA ALA A 178 32.92 13.16 -26.54
C ALA A 178 33.79 11.94 -26.93
N SER A 179 33.43 11.19 -27.99
CA SER A 179 34.11 9.96 -28.40
C SER A 179 35.52 10.14 -29.00
N GLY A 180 36.00 11.38 -29.17
CA GLY A 180 37.35 11.69 -29.69
C GLY A 180 38.45 11.88 -28.63
N ALA A 181 38.15 11.77 -27.34
CA ALA A 181 39.10 12.05 -26.27
C ALA A 181 39.88 10.78 -25.81
N VAL A 182 41.22 10.84 -25.85
CA VAL A 182 42.17 9.74 -25.58
C VAL A 182 42.22 9.29 -24.11
N THR A 183 41.54 9.98 -23.19
CA THR A 183 41.47 9.60 -21.77
C THR A 183 40.03 9.56 -21.27
N PRO A 184 39.55 8.43 -20.69
CA PRO A 184 38.19 8.34 -20.19
C PRO A 184 38.09 9.16 -18.90
N LYS A 185 37.75 10.45 -19.02
CA LYS A 185 37.25 11.22 -17.88
C LYS A 185 36.02 10.48 -17.34
N ARG A 186 35.92 10.33 -16.01
CA ARG A 186 34.74 9.73 -15.33
C ARG A 186 33.46 10.16 -16.04
N VAL A 187 32.78 9.20 -16.66
CA VAL A 187 31.51 9.45 -17.37
C VAL A 187 30.51 9.92 -16.32
N ARG A 188 30.18 11.22 -16.36
CA ARG A 188 29.20 11.80 -15.45
C ARG A 188 27.81 11.33 -15.88
N ALA A 189 26.98 10.95 -14.90
CA ALA A 189 25.58 10.64 -15.15
C ALA A 189 24.89 11.80 -15.88
N THR A 190 24.03 11.49 -16.84
CA THR A 190 23.24 12.53 -17.51
C THR A 190 22.23 13.15 -16.56
N THR A 191 21.80 14.37 -16.84
CA THR A 191 20.73 15.04 -16.07
C THR A 191 19.45 14.22 -16.06
N PHE A 192 19.17 13.52 -17.17
CA PHE A 192 18.11 12.51 -17.25
C PHE A 192 18.29 11.40 -16.20
N ALA A 193 19.44 10.72 -16.22
CA ALA A 193 19.71 9.62 -15.29
C ALA A 193 19.66 10.06 -13.81
N GLU A 194 20.23 11.23 -13.49
CA GLU A 194 20.18 11.80 -12.15
C GLU A 194 18.73 12.11 -11.71
N SER A 195 17.92 12.70 -12.59
CA SER A 195 16.52 13.04 -12.32
C SER A 195 15.66 11.79 -12.10
N THR A 196 15.79 10.79 -12.98
CA THR A 196 15.06 9.52 -12.88
C THR A 196 15.45 8.76 -11.60
N ALA A 197 16.75 8.68 -11.28
CA ALA A 197 17.21 8.07 -10.03
C ALA A 197 16.67 8.80 -8.79
N LYS A 198 16.63 10.14 -8.82
CA LYS A 198 16.05 10.95 -7.74
C LYS A 198 14.56 10.66 -7.57
N GLN A 199 13.79 10.58 -8.66
CA GLN A 199 12.36 10.28 -8.60
C GLN A 199 12.07 8.88 -8.02
N LEU A 200 12.87 7.88 -8.41
CA LEU A 200 12.77 6.53 -7.85
C LEU A 200 13.10 6.52 -6.36
N ARG A 201 14.19 7.19 -5.96
CA ARG A 201 14.57 7.32 -4.55
C ARG A 201 13.48 7.96 -3.70
N VAL A 202 12.85 9.03 -4.20
CA VAL A 202 11.73 9.68 -3.51
C VAL A 202 10.56 8.71 -3.35
N LEU A 203 10.18 7.97 -4.40
CA LEU A 203 9.10 6.99 -4.28
C LEU A 203 9.45 5.89 -3.29
N THR A 204 10.63 5.29 -3.40
CA THR A 204 11.12 4.25 -2.48
C THR A 204 11.12 4.74 -1.04
N GLY A 205 11.60 5.95 -0.77
CA GLY A 205 11.59 6.54 0.57
C GLY A 205 10.19 6.77 1.15
N VAL A 206 9.17 6.92 0.30
CA VAL A 206 7.77 7.05 0.74
C VAL A 206 7.12 5.68 0.95
N LEU A 207 7.34 4.72 0.04
CA LEU A 207 6.63 3.44 0.07
C LEU A 207 7.22 2.45 1.08
N VAL A 208 8.56 2.37 1.17
CA VAL A 208 9.25 1.37 2.01
C VAL A 208 8.86 1.44 3.49
N PRO A 209 8.72 2.63 4.11
CA PRO A 209 8.32 2.70 5.52
C PRO A 209 6.88 2.28 5.78
N ILE A 210 6.03 2.19 4.75
CA ILE A 210 4.58 2.03 4.89
C ILE A 210 4.11 0.66 4.41
N MET A 211 4.57 0.24 3.23
CA MET A 211 4.05 -0.92 2.52
C MET A 211 4.73 -2.22 2.95
N THR A 212 4.01 -3.34 2.85
CA THR A 212 4.60 -4.67 3.09
C THR A 212 5.61 -5.03 2.00
N ALA A 213 6.52 -5.97 2.30
CA ALA A 213 7.47 -6.49 1.31
C ALA A 213 6.78 -7.09 0.07
N GLU A 214 5.62 -7.73 0.27
CA GLU A 214 4.81 -8.29 -0.82
C GLU A 214 4.31 -7.17 -1.75
N ASP A 215 3.71 -6.13 -1.18
CA ASP A 215 3.18 -5.00 -1.95
C ASP A 215 4.30 -4.22 -2.66
N LEU A 216 5.43 -4.03 -1.99
CA LEU A 216 6.62 -3.41 -2.56
C LEU A 216 7.14 -4.21 -3.75
N GLY A 217 7.21 -5.54 -3.62
CA GLY A 217 7.63 -6.43 -4.71
C GLY A 217 6.74 -6.29 -5.94
N VAL A 218 5.42 -6.22 -5.76
CA VAL A 218 4.47 -6.02 -6.85
C VAL A 218 4.68 -4.66 -7.53
N VAL A 219 4.73 -3.58 -6.75
CA VAL A 219 4.86 -2.21 -7.30
C VAL A 219 6.21 -2.02 -8.00
N PHE A 220 7.32 -2.34 -7.34
CA PHE A 220 8.65 -2.13 -7.91
C PHE A 220 8.97 -3.13 -9.03
N GLY A 221 8.42 -4.33 -9.00
CA GLY A 221 8.47 -5.27 -10.12
C GLY A 221 7.82 -4.69 -11.38
N ARG A 222 6.59 -4.17 -11.26
CA ARG A 222 5.88 -3.51 -12.37
C ARG A 222 6.61 -2.27 -12.87
N ILE A 223 7.19 -1.46 -11.95
CA ILE A 223 8.01 -0.29 -12.31
C ILE A 223 9.28 -0.72 -13.07
N SER A 224 9.95 -1.79 -12.65
CA SER A 224 11.16 -2.28 -13.31
C SER A 224 10.90 -2.72 -14.75
N ILE A 225 9.83 -3.49 -14.97
CA ILE A 225 9.39 -3.91 -16.32
C ILE A 225 9.07 -2.68 -17.17
N LEU A 226 8.27 -1.75 -16.63
CA LEU A 226 7.93 -0.49 -17.29
C LEU A 226 9.19 0.28 -17.73
N PHE A 227 10.14 0.46 -16.81
CA PHE A 227 11.36 1.22 -17.06
C PHE A 227 12.19 0.55 -18.15
N SER A 228 12.36 -0.77 -18.07
CA SER A 228 13.13 -1.54 -19.05
C SER A 228 12.56 -1.38 -20.46
N ALA A 229 11.24 -1.55 -20.61
CA ALA A 229 10.57 -1.41 -21.90
C ALA A 229 10.65 0.02 -22.46
N THR A 230 10.29 1.02 -21.65
CA THR A 230 10.26 2.42 -22.10
C THR A 230 11.65 2.97 -22.41
N LEU A 231 12.67 2.59 -21.63
CA LEU A 231 14.04 2.99 -21.91
C LEU A 231 14.55 2.32 -23.19
N ALA A 232 14.37 1.01 -23.36
CA ALA A 232 14.78 0.31 -24.58
C ALA A 232 14.18 0.94 -25.84
N GLU A 233 12.88 1.25 -25.82
CA GLU A 233 12.19 1.95 -26.91
C GLU A 233 12.75 3.36 -27.13
N SER A 234 13.01 4.12 -26.06
CA SER A 234 13.52 5.49 -26.17
C SER A 234 14.95 5.54 -26.72
N TYR A 235 15.82 4.62 -26.28
CA TYR A 235 17.19 4.53 -26.76
C TYR A 235 17.27 3.98 -28.19
N GLY A 236 16.38 3.07 -28.60
CA GLY A 236 16.33 2.58 -29.97
C GLY A 236 15.87 3.61 -31.02
N ARG A 237 15.35 4.77 -30.57
CA ARG A 237 14.96 5.90 -31.42
C ARG A 237 16.03 6.99 -31.55
N LEU A 238 17.12 6.89 -30.77
CA LEU A 238 18.28 7.79 -30.84
C LEU A 238 19.22 7.32 -31.94
#